data_AF-A0A969SCV8-F1
#
_entry.id   AF-A0A969SCV8-F1
#
_cell.length_a   1.000
_cell.length_b   1.000
_cell.length_c   1.000
_cell.angle_alpha   90.00
_cell.angle_beta   90.00
_cell.angle_gamma   90.00
#
_symmetry.space_group_name_H-M   'P 1'
#
loop_
_entity.id
_entity.type
_entity.pdbx_description
1 polymer ?
#
loop_
_entity_poly.entity_id
_entity_poly.type
_entity_poly.pdbx_seq_one_letter_code
_entity_poly.pdbx_strand_id
1 'polypeptide(L)'
;MKRYYHRFLRPSLIRMLSQSLFVGAIATVSLVSSAFVLSYKIDAQAPQTVNPSELRSYARALLKMEPERQQAFDEIKKIIGNGDVPKIVCNDNNSLSGLPGKAKEIAVNYCKRYQIVAKENGLDSDRFNTITQQLQSNKDLERKMFNMLLCLQKNPECGK
;
A
#
# COMPACT_ATOMS: atom_id res chain seq x y z
N MET A 1 11.61 71.63 24.46
CA MET A 1 11.63 70.28 25.09
C MET A 1 10.70 69.34 24.30
N LYS A 2 11.12 68.07 24.11
CA LYS A 2 10.42 66.89 23.50
C LYS A 2 10.06 67.00 22.00
N ARG A 3 10.88 66.41 21.10
CA ARG A 3 10.89 65.03 20.54
C ARG A 3 9.79 64.78 19.49
N TYR A 4 10.18 64.48 18.25
CA TYR A 4 9.71 63.31 17.48
C TYR A 4 10.77 62.91 16.44
N TYR A 5 11.21 61.65 16.52
CA TYR A 5 12.07 60.98 15.56
C TYR A 5 11.23 60.47 14.40
N HIS A 6 11.75 60.45 13.17
CA HIS A 6 11.63 59.28 12.28
C HIS A 6 12.86 59.21 11.37
N ARG A 7 13.74 58.24 11.68
CA ARG A 7 14.87 57.86 10.82
C ARG A 7 14.33 57.02 9.68
N PHE A 8 14.74 57.41 8.48
CA PHE A 8 14.56 56.69 7.22
C PHE A 8 15.05 55.25 7.31
N LEU A 9 14.23 54.34 6.75
CA LEU A 9 14.54 52.94 6.48
C LEU A 9 15.73 52.81 5.53
N ARG A 10 16.72 51.97 5.88
CA ARG A 10 17.53 51.19 4.94
C ARG A 10 18.28 50.07 5.69
N PRO A 11 17.77 48.83 5.71
CA PRO A 11 18.61 47.67 5.92
C PRO A 11 19.24 47.24 4.58
N SER A 12 20.51 46.86 4.64
CA SER A 12 21.35 46.49 3.50
C SER A 12 20.89 45.18 2.83
N LEU A 13 20.85 45.20 1.50
CA LEU A 13 20.38 44.12 0.61
C LEU A 13 21.31 42.89 0.52
N ILE A 14 22.26 42.68 1.45
CA ILE A 14 23.35 41.69 1.25
C ILE A 14 23.49 40.71 2.43
N ARG A 15 22.42 40.38 3.17
CA ARG A 15 22.60 39.41 4.28
C ARG A 15 21.43 38.49 4.62
N MET A 16 20.58 38.08 3.68
CA MET A 16 19.62 36.99 3.93
C MET A 16 19.34 36.12 2.70
N LEU A 17 20.38 35.67 1.99
CA LEU A 17 20.26 34.66 0.91
C LEU A 17 20.82 33.28 1.28
N SER A 18 20.84 32.89 2.56
CA SER A 18 21.47 31.62 2.95
C SER A 18 20.79 30.82 4.06
N GLN A 19 19.45 30.90 4.19
CA GLN A 19 18.71 30.01 5.09
C GLN A 19 17.36 29.56 4.50
N SER A 20 17.38 29.11 3.25
CA SER A 20 16.23 28.42 2.61
C SER A 20 16.59 26.97 2.28
N LEU A 21 16.77 26.17 3.31
CA LEU A 21 16.73 24.70 3.33
C LEU A 21 16.22 24.41 4.74
N PHE A 22 14.99 24.00 5.00
CA PHE A 22 14.37 22.75 4.58
C PHE A 22 12.86 22.96 4.43
N VAL A 23 12.38 23.04 3.20
CA VAL A 23 10.97 22.71 2.90
C VAL A 23 10.90 21.19 2.92
N GLY A 24 10.48 20.62 4.05
CA GLY A 24 10.18 19.20 4.15
C GLY A 24 8.98 18.87 3.27
N ALA A 25 9.24 18.52 2.02
CA ALA A 25 8.26 17.85 1.17
C ALA A 25 8.10 16.42 1.68
N ILE A 26 7.19 16.21 2.62
CA ILE A 26 6.66 14.87 2.87
C ILE A 26 5.86 14.53 1.62
N ALA A 27 6.45 13.72 0.73
CA ALA A 27 5.69 13.07 -0.32
C ALA A 27 4.66 12.16 0.37
N THR A 28 3.41 12.61 0.40
CA THR A 28 2.28 11.76 0.72
C THR A 28 2.20 10.70 -0.38
N VAL A 29 2.78 9.53 -0.10
CA VAL A 29 2.59 8.35 -0.94
C VAL A 29 1.09 8.05 -0.92
N SER A 30 0.40 8.46 -1.97
CA SER A 30 -1.00 8.15 -2.18
C SER A 30 -1.10 6.66 -2.45
N LEU A 31 -1.61 5.90 -1.48
CA LEU A 31 -1.97 4.49 -1.64
C LEU A 31 -3.22 4.37 -2.51
N VAL A 32 -3.12 4.70 -3.81
CA VAL A 32 -4.17 4.41 -4.77
C VAL A 32 -3.54 3.94 -6.07
N SER A 33 -3.18 2.65 -6.11
CA SER A 33 -3.02 1.89 -7.36
C SER A 33 -3.44 0.46 -7.07
N SER A 34 -4.74 0.27 -6.80
CA SER A 34 -5.42 -1.00 -6.57
C SER A 34 -5.65 -1.77 -7.86
N ALA A 35 -4.64 -1.84 -8.73
CA ALA A 35 -4.73 -2.67 -9.93
C ALA A 35 -4.63 -4.16 -9.60
N PHE A 36 -4.11 -4.54 -8.43
CA PHE A 36 -4.16 -5.92 -7.95
C PHE A 36 -5.08 -5.99 -6.74
N VAL A 37 -6.24 -6.62 -6.89
CA VAL A 37 -7.19 -6.85 -5.79
C VAL A 37 -7.44 -8.34 -5.68
N LEU A 38 -7.02 -8.95 -4.58
CA LEU A 38 -7.47 -10.30 -4.26
C LEU A 38 -8.91 -10.22 -3.78
N SER A 39 -9.84 -10.74 -4.56
CA SER A 39 -11.23 -10.95 -4.15
C SER A 39 -11.69 -12.28 -4.71
N TYR A 40 -11.97 -13.24 -3.83
CA TYR A 40 -12.64 -14.49 -4.18
C TYR A 40 -14.14 -14.30 -4.06
N LYS A 41 -14.92 -15.07 -4.85
CA LYS A 41 -16.29 -15.40 -4.45
C LYS A 41 -16.21 -16.46 -3.35
N ILE A 42 -16.78 -16.18 -2.18
CA ILE A 42 -16.89 -17.11 -1.06
C ILE A 42 -18.37 -17.16 -0.65
N ASP A 43 -18.89 -18.35 -0.37
CA ASP A 43 -20.20 -18.52 0.25
C ASP A 43 -20.21 -17.86 1.64
N ALA A 44 -21.25 -17.08 1.92
CA ALA A 44 -21.38 -16.31 3.15
C ALA A 44 -21.56 -17.22 4.37
N GLN A 45 -20.47 -17.74 4.93
CA GLN A 45 -20.44 -18.28 6.29
C GLN A 45 -20.28 -17.13 7.29
N ALA A 46 -20.83 -17.31 8.51
CA ALA A 46 -20.78 -16.30 9.57
C ALA A 46 -19.35 -15.75 9.76
N PRO A 47 -19.18 -14.42 9.93
CA PRO A 47 -17.86 -13.81 9.98
C PRO A 47 -17.06 -14.35 11.17
N GLN A 48 -16.06 -15.19 10.88
CA GLN A 48 -15.10 -15.63 11.88
C GLN A 48 -14.24 -14.44 12.31
N THR A 49 -14.30 -14.07 13.60
CA THR A 49 -13.53 -12.95 14.16
C THR A 49 -12.04 -13.07 13.82
N VAL A 50 -11.43 -12.00 13.29
CA VAL A 50 -9.98 -11.94 13.03
C VAL A 50 -9.25 -11.69 14.34
N ASN A 51 -8.38 -12.62 14.73
CA ASN A 51 -7.57 -12.46 15.93
C ASN A 51 -6.30 -11.61 15.66
N PRO A 52 -5.64 -11.07 16.70
CA PRO A 52 -4.48 -10.20 16.52
C PRO A 52 -3.29 -10.87 15.80
N SER A 53 -3.10 -12.18 16.01
CA SER A 53 -1.99 -12.94 15.41
C SER A 53 -2.19 -13.14 13.91
N GLU A 54 -3.43 -13.37 13.47
CA GLU A 54 -3.82 -13.46 12.06
C GLU A 54 -3.70 -12.11 11.37
N LEU A 55 -4.13 -11.04 12.04
CA LEU A 55 -4.02 -9.68 11.52
C LEU A 55 -2.56 -9.29 11.26
N ARG A 56 -1.67 -9.65 12.20
CA ARG A 56 -0.23 -9.46 12.06
C ARG A 56 0.37 -10.30 10.95
N SER A 57 -0.04 -11.56 10.83
CA SER A 57 0.41 -12.47 9.77
C SER A 57 0.00 -11.97 8.39
N TYR A 58 -1.23 -11.47 8.28
CA TYR A 58 -1.75 -10.83 7.07
C TYR A 58 -0.97 -9.56 6.74
N ALA A 59 -0.72 -8.69 7.73
CA ALA A 59 0.06 -7.48 7.56
C ALA A 59 1.50 -7.77 7.07
N ARG A 60 2.15 -8.81 7.62
CA ARG A 60 3.48 -9.26 7.17
C ARG A 60 3.46 -9.75 5.73
N ALA A 61 2.45 -10.53 5.34
CA ALA A 61 2.29 -10.98 3.97
C ALA A 61 2.11 -9.79 3.00
N LEU A 62 1.31 -8.78 3.36
CA LEU A 62 1.15 -7.56 2.57
C LEU A 62 2.47 -6.80 2.41
N LEU A 63 3.18 -6.55 3.51
CA LEU A 63 4.45 -5.82 3.48
C LEU A 63 5.52 -6.55 2.66
N LYS A 64 5.55 -7.89 2.72
CA LYS A 64 6.48 -8.72 1.94
C LYS A 64 6.15 -8.69 0.44
N MET A 65 4.86 -8.68 0.08
CA MET A 65 4.44 -8.70 -1.33
C MET A 65 4.39 -7.32 -1.99
N GLU A 66 4.38 -6.22 -1.24
CA GLU A 66 4.23 -4.88 -1.83
C GLU A 66 5.33 -4.52 -2.84
N PRO A 67 6.63 -4.80 -2.61
CA PRO A 67 7.66 -4.55 -3.62
C PRO A 67 7.43 -5.38 -4.90
N GLU A 68 7.06 -6.65 -4.76
CA GLU A 68 6.76 -7.54 -5.89
C GLU A 68 5.52 -7.08 -6.66
N ARG A 69 4.51 -6.52 -5.96
CA ARG A 69 3.31 -5.94 -6.56
C ARG A 69 3.64 -4.74 -7.43
N GLN A 70 4.49 -3.84 -6.94
CA GLN A 70 4.92 -2.65 -7.69
C GLN A 70 5.72 -3.06 -8.93
N GLN A 71 6.66 -3.99 -8.77
CA GLN A 71 7.42 -4.51 -9.91
C GLN A 71 6.51 -5.14 -10.98
N ALA A 72 5.59 -6.02 -10.57
CA ALA A 72 4.66 -6.65 -11.50
C ALA A 72 3.76 -5.62 -12.21
N PHE A 73 3.29 -4.61 -11.49
CA PHE A 73 2.51 -3.52 -12.06
C PHE A 73 3.29 -2.75 -13.13
N ASP A 74 4.52 -2.36 -12.82
CA ASP A 74 5.38 -1.58 -13.71
C ASP A 74 5.74 -2.37 -14.98
N GLU A 75 6.06 -3.66 -14.84
CA GLU A 75 6.34 -4.54 -15.98
C GLU A 75 5.12 -4.72 -16.88
N ILE A 76 3.94 -4.93 -16.29
CA ILE A 76 2.69 -5.02 -17.04
C ILE A 76 2.36 -3.70 -17.74
N LYS A 77 2.54 -2.56 -17.06
CA LYS A 77 2.31 -1.23 -17.65
C LYS A 77 3.23 -0.99 -18.85
N LYS A 78 4.50 -1.40 -18.78
CA LYS A 78 5.43 -1.30 -19.93
C LYS A 78 4.96 -2.13 -21.14
N ILE A 79 4.33 -3.28 -20.91
CA ILE A 79 3.82 -4.15 -21.99
C ILE A 79 2.54 -3.59 -22.61
N ILE A 80 1.63 -3.08 -21.77
CA ILE A 80 0.35 -2.51 -22.22
C ILE A 80 0.53 -1.10 -22.82
N GLY A 81 1.61 -0.41 -22.47
CA GLY A 81 1.94 0.92 -22.95
C GLY A 81 0.99 1.99 -22.40
N ASN A 82 0.32 2.71 -23.29
CA ASN A 82 -0.58 3.81 -22.92
C ASN A 82 -1.93 3.34 -22.34
N GLY A 83 -2.28 2.06 -22.46
CA GLY A 83 -3.49 1.52 -21.87
C GLY A 83 -3.40 1.42 -20.34
N ASP A 84 -4.53 1.54 -19.65
CA ASP A 84 -4.58 1.32 -18.21
C ASP A 84 -4.37 -0.15 -17.88
N VAL A 85 -3.64 -0.42 -16.79
CA VAL A 85 -3.50 -1.79 -16.29
C VAL A 85 -4.86 -2.18 -15.72
N PRO A 86 -5.53 -3.21 -16.27
CA PRO A 86 -6.84 -3.61 -15.78
C PRO A 86 -6.73 -4.10 -14.34
N LYS A 87 -7.85 -4.13 -13.63
CA LYS A 87 -7.93 -4.75 -12.32
C LYS A 87 -7.65 -6.25 -12.45
N ILE A 88 -6.57 -6.70 -11.81
CA ILE A 88 -6.10 -8.07 -11.72
C ILE A 88 -6.59 -8.67 -10.40
N VAL A 89 -7.39 -9.72 -10.52
CA VAL A 89 -7.91 -10.50 -9.41
C VAL A 89 -7.31 -11.90 -9.52
N CYS A 90 -6.38 -12.22 -8.62
CA CYS A 90 -5.59 -13.45 -8.69
C CYS A 90 -6.39 -14.75 -8.68
N ASN A 91 -7.65 -14.68 -8.28
CA ASN A 91 -8.55 -15.80 -8.12
C ASN A 91 -9.68 -15.80 -9.16
N ASP A 92 -9.62 -14.87 -10.11
CA ASP A 92 -10.53 -14.79 -11.24
C ASP A 92 -9.74 -14.98 -12.53
N ASN A 93 -9.89 -16.15 -13.14
CA ASN A 93 -9.24 -16.46 -14.40
C ASN A 93 -9.64 -15.49 -15.53
N ASN A 94 -10.85 -14.92 -15.48
CA ASN A 94 -11.30 -13.96 -16.49
C ASN A 94 -10.50 -12.66 -16.39
N SER A 95 -10.25 -12.20 -15.17
CA SER A 95 -9.40 -11.03 -14.89
C SER A 95 -7.98 -11.19 -15.44
N LEU A 96 -7.41 -12.39 -15.36
CA LEU A 96 -6.09 -12.70 -15.94
C LEU A 96 -6.12 -12.86 -17.45
N SER A 97 -7.23 -13.34 -18.02
CA SER A 97 -7.36 -13.58 -19.46
C SER A 97 -7.38 -12.30 -20.30
N GLY A 98 -7.76 -11.16 -19.70
CA GLY A 98 -7.75 -9.84 -20.34
C GLY A 98 -6.35 -9.25 -20.56
N LEU A 99 -5.30 -9.87 -20.03
CA LEU A 99 -3.93 -9.41 -20.19
C LEU A 99 -3.26 -10.05 -21.42
N PRO A 100 -2.51 -9.26 -22.22
CA PRO A 100 -1.83 -9.79 -23.40
C PRO A 100 -0.57 -10.59 -23.02
N GLY A 101 -0.35 -11.74 -23.66
CA GLY A 101 0.92 -12.47 -23.71
C GLY A 101 1.74 -12.46 -22.41
N LYS A 102 2.87 -11.75 -22.43
CA LYS A 102 3.82 -11.68 -21.31
C LYS A 102 3.25 -11.00 -20.06
N ALA A 103 2.33 -10.03 -20.21
CA ALA A 103 1.69 -9.37 -19.07
C ALA A 103 0.84 -10.36 -18.26
N LYS A 104 0.17 -11.29 -18.93
CA LYS A 104 -0.56 -12.39 -18.27
C LYS A 104 0.37 -13.28 -17.47
N GLU A 105 1.53 -13.63 -18.03
CA GLU A 105 2.52 -14.47 -17.35
C GLU A 105 3.04 -13.81 -16.07
N ILE A 106 3.36 -12.51 -16.12
CA ILE A 106 3.78 -11.73 -14.96
C ILE A 106 2.69 -11.73 -13.88
N ALA A 107 1.45 -11.46 -14.26
CA ALA A 107 0.31 -11.47 -13.33
C ALA A 107 0.10 -12.85 -12.69
N VAL A 108 0.16 -13.93 -13.47
CA VAL A 108 0.05 -15.31 -12.96
C VAL A 108 1.17 -15.63 -11.97
N ASN A 109 2.41 -15.24 -12.29
CA ASN A 109 3.56 -15.49 -11.42
C ASN A 109 3.45 -14.70 -10.11
N TYR A 110 3.06 -13.43 -10.17
CA TYR A 110 2.76 -12.60 -8.99
C TYR A 110 1.69 -13.27 -8.11
N CYS A 111 0.58 -13.72 -8.72
CA CYS A 111 -0.51 -14.36 -7.98
C CYS A 111 -0.10 -15.67 -7.31
N LYS A 112 0.71 -16.51 -7.98
CA LYS A 112 1.27 -17.73 -7.38
C LYS A 112 2.18 -17.40 -6.20
N ARG A 113 3.05 -16.40 -6.36
CA ARG A 113 3.98 -15.98 -5.31
C ARG A 113 3.24 -15.41 -4.10
N TYR A 114 2.18 -14.66 -4.34
CA TYR A 114 1.28 -14.17 -3.29
C TYR A 114 0.69 -15.31 -2.45
N GLN A 115 0.18 -16.37 -3.10
CA GLN A 115 -0.34 -17.55 -2.41
C GLN A 115 0.72 -18.25 -1.56
N ILE A 116 1.96 -18.32 -2.04
CA ILE A 116 3.08 -18.88 -1.28
C ILE A 116 3.38 -18.03 -0.05
N VAL A 117 3.47 -16.70 -0.20
CA VAL A 117 3.78 -15.79 0.91
C VAL A 117 2.67 -15.76 1.96
N ALA A 118 1.40 -15.86 1.55
CA ALA A 118 0.29 -16.03 2.50
C ALA A 118 0.50 -17.29 3.36
N LYS A 119 0.80 -18.43 2.72
CA LYS A 119 1.04 -19.72 3.40
C LYS A 119 2.26 -19.68 4.31
N GLU A 120 3.36 -19.06 3.87
CA GLU A 120 4.57 -18.86 4.69
C GLU A 120 4.29 -18.04 5.96
N ASN A 121 3.26 -17.19 5.95
CA ASN A 121 2.81 -16.44 7.11
C ASN A 121 1.69 -17.16 7.90
N GLY A 122 1.43 -18.44 7.63
CA GLY A 122 0.44 -19.23 8.36
C GLY A 122 -1.01 -18.92 7.98
N LEU A 123 -1.24 -18.32 6.82
CA LEU A 123 -2.59 -18.09 6.27
C LEU A 123 -2.78 -18.95 5.03
N ASP A 124 -3.79 -19.80 5.03
CA ASP A 124 -4.27 -20.38 3.78
C ASP A 124 -4.97 -19.31 2.93
N SER A 125 -5.29 -19.65 1.68
CA SER A 125 -5.93 -18.72 0.76
C SER A 125 -7.30 -18.28 1.28
N ASP A 126 -8.11 -19.19 1.83
CA ASP A 126 -9.48 -18.90 2.25
C ASP A 126 -9.52 -17.95 3.44
N ARG A 127 -8.64 -18.16 4.43
CA ARG A 127 -8.51 -17.28 5.59
C ARG A 127 -7.95 -15.93 5.19
N PHE A 128 -6.98 -15.89 4.29
CA PHE A 128 -6.46 -14.64 3.73
C PHE A 128 -7.59 -13.82 3.11
N ASN A 129 -8.37 -14.43 2.21
CA ASN A 129 -9.50 -13.77 1.54
C ASN A 129 -10.58 -13.32 2.54
N THR A 130 -10.86 -14.13 3.55
CA THR A 130 -11.81 -13.79 4.62
C THR A 130 -11.37 -12.52 5.34
N ILE A 131 -10.09 -12.40 5.70
CA ILE A 131 -9.54 -11.19 6.31
C ILE A 131 -9.65 -10.01 5.34
N THR A 132 -9.31 -10.20 4.05
CA THR A 132 -9.46 -9.16 3.02
C THR A 132 -10.90 -8.63 2.94
N GLN A 133 -11.90 -9.52 2.95
CA GLN A 133 -13.31 -9.14 2.90
C GLN A 133 -13.75 -8.41 4.17
N GLN A 134 -13.37 -8.93 5.35
CA GLN A 134 -13.72 -8.28 6.62
C GLN A 134 -13.09 -6.89 6.75
N LEU A 135 -11.89 -6.66 6.22
CA LEU A 135 -11.28 -5.33 6.18
C LEU A 135 -12.09 -4.32 5.35
N GLN A 136 -12.81 -4.78 4.32
CA GLN A 136 -13.65 -3.90 3.49
C GLN A 136 -14.93 -3.47 4.22
N SER A 137 -15.48 -4.33 5.09
CA SER A 137 -16.76 -4.09 5.77
C SER A 137 -16.65 -3.70 7.25
N ASN A 138 -15.46 -3.78 7.86
CA ASN A 138 -15.24 -3.51 9.29
C ASN A 138 -14.20 -2.40 9.52
N LYS A 139 -14.69 -1.20 9.88
CA LYS A 139 -13.86 0.00 10.13
C LYS A 139 -12.92 -0.13 11.32
N ASP A 140 -13.32 -0.88 12.35
CA ASP A 140 -12.45 -1.12 13.51
C ASP A 140 -11.29 -2.03 13.15
N LEU A 141 -11.56 -3.05 12.33
CA LEU A 141 -10.53 -3.95 11.83
C LEU A 141 -9.58 -3.23 10.86
N GLU A 142 -10.11 -2.37 9.98
CA GLU A 142 -9.32 -1.52 9.07
C GLU A 142 -8.34 -0.64 9.85
N ARG A 143 -8.81 0.03 10.90
CA ARG A 143 -7.96 0.86 11.77
C ARG A 143 -6.90 0.04 12.50
N LYS A 144 -7.24 -1.15 13.00
CA LYS A 144 -6.27 -2.06 13.64
C LYS A 144 -5.20 -2.52 12.64
N MET A 145 -5.60 -2.82 11.40
CA MET A 145 -4.68 -3.18 10.32
C MET A 145 -3.71 -2.05 10.02
N PHE A 146 -4.21 -0.82 9.85
CA PHE A 146 -3.38 0.34 9.56
C PHE A 146 -2.32 0.56 10.65
N ASN A 147 -2.74 0.50 11.93
CA ASN A 147 -1.80 0.62 13.05
C ASN A 147 -0.77 -0.52 13.09
N MET A 148 -1.19 -1.75 12.76
CA MET A 148 -0.28 -2.90 12.66
C MET A 148 0.76 -2.71 11.56
N LEU A 149 0.35 -2.25 10.37
CA LEU A 149 1.26 -1.97 9.25
C LEU A 149 2.29 -0.90 9.62
N LEU A 150 1.84 0.22 10.19
CA LEU A 150 2.74 1.28 10.67
C LEU A 150 3.74 0.77 11.71
N CYS A 151 3.27 -0.10 12.61
CA CYS A 151 4.12 -0.64 13.65
C CYS A 151 5.19 -1.58 13.08
N LEU A 152 4.80 -2.51 12.20
CA LEU A 152 5.71 -3.46 11.56
C LEU A 152 6.76 -2.79 10.67
N GLN A 153 6.40 -1.69 9.99
CA GLN A 153 7.35 -0.91 9.19
C GLN A 153 8.43 -0.23 10.05
N LYS A 154 8.09 0.17 11.29
CA LYS A 154 9.05 0.74 12.24
C LYS A 154 9.86 -0.33 12.97
N ASN A 155 9.23 -1.46 13.28
CA ASN A 155 9.81 -2.57 14.00
C ASN A 155 9.19 -3.91 13.56
N PRO A 156 9.92 -4.81 12.89
CA PRO A 156 9.43 -6.12 12.45
C PRO A 156 8.92 -7.04 13.58
N GLU A 157 9.36 -6.76 14.81
CA GLU A 157 9.02 -7.48 16.03
C GLU A 157 7.75 -6.93 16.71
N CYS A 158 7.14 -5.89 16.17
CA CYS A 158 5.95 -5.30 16.78
C CYS A 158 4.80 -6.32 16.93
N GLY A 159 4.17 -6.31 18.12
CA GLY A 159 3.06 -7.18 18.45
C GLY A 159 3.45 -8.66 18.51
N LYS A 160 4.72 -8.97 18.78
CA LYS A 160 5.19 -10.29 19.21
C LYS A 160 4.79 -10.63 20.63
#